data_AF-A0A9C9GNN4-F1
#
_entry.id   AF-A0A9C9GNN4-F1
#
_cell.length_a   1.000
_cell.length_b   1.000
_cell.length_c   1.000
_cell.angle_alpha   90.00
_cell.angle_beta   90.00
_cell.angle_gamma   90.00
#
_symmetry.space_group_name_H-M   'P 1'
#
loop_
_entity.id
_entity.type
_entity.pdbx_description
1 polymer ?
#
loop_
_entity_poly.entity_id
_entity_poly.type
_entity_poly.pdbx_seq_one_letter_code
_entity_poly.pdbx_strand_id
1 'polypeptide(L)'
;MNMKHTNLINRRQFVQLLGAISASWSSTSIAITRKVLGQAEADVYKNLKDPWLTLAQVQEHLFPADDTSPGAQDISALRYLRNIQESSGGDADEKHFIIQGVGWLNDLSVKKHQKVFRQLSTENRESVLRTIEGSRAGSRWLSLVMTNLIEALLSDPVYGGNQQGKGWKWLEHKPGFPTPTVDKVYFELGKVSRRETKA
;
A
#
# COMPACT_ATOMS: atom_id res chain seq x y z
N MET A 1 19.58 8.24 27.20
CA MET A 1 18.18 7.79 27.01
C MET A 1 18.20 6.80 25.85
N ASN A 2 18.28 5.50 26.14
CA ASN A 2 18.41 4.46 25.10
C ASN A 2 17.06 4.26 24.42
N MET A 3 16.95 4.67 23.16
CA MET A 3 15.88 4.23 22.28
C MET A 3 16.02 2.72 22.13
N LYS A 4 15.05 1.96 22.64
CA LYS A 4 14.93 0.54 22.29
C LYS A 4 14.56 0.52 20.81
N HIS A 5 15.51 0.20 19.95
CA HIS A 5 15.21 -0.16 18.57
C HIS A 5 14.20 -1.32 18.62
N THR A 6 12.97 -1.04 18.22
CA THR A 6 12.01 -2.08 17.85
C THR A 6 12.72 -3.00 16.86
N ASN A 7 12.79 -4.29 17.17
CA ASN A 7 13.31 -5.29 16.24
C ASN A 7 12.36 -5.34 15.04
N LEU A 8 12.61 -4.49 14.05
CA LEU A 8 11.91 -4.51 12.77
C LEU A 8 12.20 -5.84 12.09
N ILE A 9 11.19 -6.38 11.42
CA ILE A 9 11.23 -7.68 10.76
C ILE A 9 12.17 -7.57 9.58
N ASN A 10 13.27 -8.34 9.56
CA ASN A 10 14.20 -8.31 8.44
C ASN A 10 13.60 -9.00 7.19
N ARG A 11 14.16 -8.74 5.99
CA ARG A 11 13.67 -9.30 4.71
C ARG A 11 13.36 -10.80 4.79
N ARG A 12 14.26 -11.59 5.38
CA ARG A 12 14.08 -13.05 5.51
C ARG A 12 12.87 -13.40 6.36
N GLN A 13 12.71 -12.75 7.51
CA GLN A 13 11.55 -12.96 8.39
C GLN A 13 10.25 -12.50 7.71
N PHE A 14 10.28 -11.39 6.97
CA PHE A 14 9.14 -10.91 6.19
C PHE A 14 8.73 -11.92 5.11
N VAL A 15 9.70 -12.41 4.33
CA VAL A 15 9.46 -13.46 3.33
C VAL A 15 9.01 -14.76 3.98
N GLN A 16 9.48 -15.12 5.18
CA GLN A 16 9.00 -16.30 5.90
C GLN A 16 7.56 -16.15 6.39
N LEU A 17 7.17 -14.95 6.83
CA LEU A 17 5.79 -14.63 7.20
C LEU A 17 4.84 -14.66 5.99
N LEU A 18 5.33 -14.28 4.81
CA LEU A 18 4.57 -14.33 3.55
C LEU A 18 4.74 -15.64 2.77
N GLY A 19 5.68 -16.48 3.17
CA GLY A 19 6.31 -17.51 2.36
C GLY A 19 5.59 -18.83 2.38
N ALA A 20 4.42 -18.87 1.77
CA ALA A 20 4.05 -19.99 0.90
C ALA A 20 4.09 -19.47 -0.55
N ILE A 21 4.94 -20.07 -1.38
CA ILE A 21 5.04 -19.95 -2.85
C ILE A 21 6.27 -19.21 -3.41
N SER A 22 7.16 -20.05 -3.95
CA SER A 22 7.99 -19.94 -5.16
C SER A 22 9.47 -19.57 -5.03
N ALA A 23 10.27 -20.57 -5.38
CA ALA A 23 11.71 -20.55 -5.50
C ALA A 23 12.13 -20.15 -6.92
N SER A 24 13.32 -19.53 -7.01
CA SER A 24 14.39 -19.81 -7.99
C SER A 24 14.73 -18.83 -9.15
N TRP A 25 15.89 -18.16 -8.97
CA TRP A 25 17.03 -17.87 -9.88
C TRP A 25 17.00 -16.84 -11.05
N SER A 26 18.18 -16.18 -11.19
CA SER A 26 18.85 -15.40 -12.29
C SER A 26 18.34 -14.04 -12.82
N SER A 27 19.07 -12.97 -12.48
CA SER A 27 18.86 -11.53 -12.72
C SER A 27 19.15 -11.04 -14.15
N THR A 28 18.22 -10.29 -14.74
CA THR A 28 18.51 -9.21 -15.71
C THR A 28 17.38 -8.18 -15.61
N SER A 29 17.67 -6.99 -15.08
CA SER A 29 16.68 -5.91 -14.96
C SER A 29 16.91 -4.88 -16.05
N ILE A 30 16.09 -4.89 -17.11
CA ILE A 30 15.98 -3.78 -18.05
C ILE A 30 15.05 -2.74 -17.40
N ALA A 31 15.59 -1.57 -17.05
CA ALA A 31 14.80 -0.46 -16.55
C ALA A 31 14.06 0.22 -17.71
N ILE A 32 12.78 -0.09 -17.90
CA ILE A 32 11.89 0.63 -18.82
C ILE A 32 11.05 1.61 -17.99
N THR A 33 11.28 2.91 -18.19
CA THR A 33 10.43 3.97 -17.63
C THR A 33 9.06 3.94 -18.33
N ARG A 34 8.05 3.33 -17.69
CA ARG A 34 6.66 3.31 -18.18
C ARG A 34 5.79 4.35 -17.47
N LYS A 35 4.78 4.84 -18.18
CA LYS A 35 3.71 5.69 -17.65
C LYS A 35 2.90 4.88 -16.62
N VAL A 36 2.79 5.40 -15.40
CA VAL A 36 2.09 4.80 -14.25
C VAL A 36 0.68 5.39 -14.15
N LEU A 37 -0.30 4.62 -13.65
CA LEU A 37 -1.64 5.16 -13.35
C LEU A 37 -1.58 6.11 -12.15
N GLY A 38 -2.21 7.28 -12.29
CA GLY A 38 -2.27 8.33 -11.27
C GLY A 38 -1.41 9.56 -11.58
N GLN A 39 -1.52 10.58 -10.72
CA GLN A 39 -0.70 11.80 -10.80
C GLN A 39 0.78 11.50 -10.48
N ALA A 40 1.70 12.39 -10.87
CA ALA A 40 3.12 12.25 -10.56
C ALA A 40 3.30 12.05 -9.04
N GLU A 41 4.29 11.24 -8.62
CA GLU A 41 4.53 10.86 -7.21
C GLU A 41 4.43 12.05 -6.24
N ALA A 42 5.07 13.18 -6.60
CA ALA A 42 5.06 14.38 -5.79
C ALA A 42 3.65 14.98 -5.59
N ASP A 43 2.72 14.75 -6.51
CA ASP A 43 1.36 15.30 -6.46
C ASP A 43 0.41 14.44 -5.61
N VAL A 44 0.65 13.13 -5.49
CA VAL A 44 -0.19 12.25 -4.65
C VAL A 44 -0.13 12.62 -3.18
N TYR A 45 1.02 13.14 -2.73
CA TYR A 45 1.22 13.59 -1.35
C TYR A 45 0.96 15.09 -1.15
N LYS A 46 0.83 15.89 -2.22
CA LYS A 46 0.48 17.31 -2.12
C LYS A 46 -0.97 17.48 -1.71
N ASN A 47 -1.22 18.35 -0.74
CA ASN A 47 -2.56 18.71 -0.26
C ASN A 47 -3.41 17.52 0.20
N LEU A 48 -2.78 16.43 0.65
CA LEU A 48 -3.51 15.32 1.26
C LEU A 48 -4.39 15.83 2.39
N LYS A 49 -5.65 15.39 2.37
CA LYS A 49 -6.63 15.61 3.45
C LYS A 49 -6.96 14.28 4.10
N ASP A 50 -7.52 14.32 5.31
CA ASP A 50 -8.17 13.15 5.87
C ASP A 50 -9.32 12.71 4.94
N PRO A 51 -9.53 11.38 4.76
CA PRO A 51 -8.96 10.26 5.52
C PRO A 51 -7.55 9.81 5.07
N TRP A 52 -7.04 10.31 3.95
CA TRP A 52 -5.81 9.82 3.33
C TRP A 52 -4.53 10.10 4.13
N LEU A 53 -4.48 11.23 4.85
CA LEU A 53 -3.38 11.50 5.79
C LEU A 53 -3.27 10.43 6.89
N THR A 54 -4.42 10.03 7.45
CA THR A 54 -4.46 8.98 8.46
C THR A 54 -4.08 7.62 7.87
N LEU A 55 -4.57 7.27 6.67
CA LEU A 55 -4.19 6.02 5.99
C LEU A 55 -2.69 5.95 5.69
N ALA A 56 -2.10 7.05 5.22
CA ALA A 56 -0.66 7.14 4.99
C ALA A 56 0.13 6.83 6.27
N GLN A 57 -0.30 7.42 7.40
CA GLN A 57 0.34 7.20 8.69
C GLN A 57 0.15 5.77 9.20
N VAL A 58 -0.99 5.14 8.93
CA VAL A 58 -1.25 3.73 9.27
C VAL A 58 -0.38 2.81 8.43
N GLN A 59 -0.33 3.00 7.12
CA GLN A 59 0.52 2.20 6.23
C GLN A 59 2.00 2.30 6.62
N GLU A 60 2.49 3.52 6.92
CA GLU A 60 3.88 3.72 7.36
C GLU A 60 4.15 3.12 8.73
N HIS A 61 3.17 3.10 9.64
CA HIS A 61 3.32 2.43 10.93
C HIS A 61 3.34 0.90 10.79
N LEU A 62 2.55 0.35 9.86
CA LEU A 62 2.48 -1.09 9.58
C LEU A 62 3.71 -1.62 8.81
N PHE A 63 4.32 -0.78 7.97
CA PHE A 63 5.47 -1.11 7.15
C PHE A 63 6.44 0.08 7.07
N PRO A 64 7.17 0.34 8.17
CA PRO A 64 8.13 1.44 8.23
C PRO A 64 9.41 1.11 7.45
N ALA A 65 10.05 2.13 6.90
CA ALA A 65 11.38 1.98 6.29
C ALA A 65 12.47 1.70 7.34
N ASP A 66 13.50 0.97 6.94
CA ASP A 66 14.79 0.88 7.65
C ASP A 66 15.97 0.91 6.67
N ASP A 67 17.20 0.72 7.16
CA ASP A 67 18.43 0.77 6.35
C ASP A 67 18.46 -0.26 5.19
N THR A 68 17.64 -1.31 5.28
CA THR A 68 17.64 -2.48 4.39
C THR A 68 16.27 -2.79 3.79
N SER A 69 15.19 -2.14 4.24
CA SER A 69 13.83 -2.36 3.80
C SER A 69 13.14 -1.04 3.40
N PRO A 70 12.40 -1.02 2.28
CA PRO A 70 11.62 0.16 1.90
C PRO A 70 10.44 0.32 2.85
N GLY A 71 10.01 1.57 3.09
CA GLY A 71 8.76 1.84 3.80
C GLY A 71 7.53 1.84 2.89
N ALA A 72 6.35 2.00 3.49
CA ALA A 72 5.09 2.13 2.75
C ALA A 72 5.11 3.33 1.80
N GLN A 73 5.72 4.44 2.21
CA GLN A 73 5.92 5.60 1.34
C GLN A 73 6.86 5.27 0.16
N ASP A 74 7.96 4.55 0.40
CA ASP A 74 8.92 4.20 -0.65
C ASP A 74 8.31 3.41 -1.79
N ILE A 75 7.42 2.46 -1.46
CA ILE A 75 6.70 1.64 -2.43
C ILE A 75 5.43 2.31 -2.96
N SER A 76 5.15 3.55 -2.53
CA SER A 76 3.95 4.30 -2.90
C SER A 76 2.64 3.56 -2.58
N ALA A 77 2.56 2.93 -1.40
CA ALA A 77 1.41 2.15 -0.97
C ALA A 77 0.10 2.97 -0.95
N LEU A 78 0.19 4.25 -0.58
CA LEU A 78 -0.98 5.14 -0.57
C LEU A 78 -1.49 5.41 -1.98
N ARG A 79 -0.59 5.58 -2.96
CA ARG A 79 -0.97 5.80 -4.36
C ARG A 79 -1.67 4.57 -4.94
N TYR A 80 -1.14 3.38 -4.67
CA TYR A 80 -1.80 2.12 -5.04
C TYR A 80 -3.22 2.07 -4.49
N LEU A 81 -3.38 2.25 -3.17
CA LEU A 81 -4.69 2.22 -2.52
C LEU A 81 -5.66 3.23 -3.14
N ARG A 82 -5.21 4.47 -3.40
CA ARG A 82 -6.04 5.49 -4.06
C ARG A 82 -6.48 5.08 -5.46
N ASN A 83 -5.57 4.52 -6.26
CA ASN A 83 -5.91 4.03 -7.59
C ASN A 83 -6.97 2.91 -7.53
N ILE A 84 -6.85 1.97 -6.59
CA ILE A 84 -7.85 0.92 -6.39
C ILE A 84 -9.21 1.52 -5.98
N GLN A 85 -9.20 2.49 -5.06
CA GLN A 85 -10.41 3.20 -4.62
C GLN A 85 -11.09 3.95 -5.76
N GLU A 86 -10.32 4.57 -6.65
CA GLU A 86 -10.82 5.35 -7.80
C GLU A 86 -11.17 4.45 -9.01
N SER A 87 -10.68 3.21 -9.08
CA SER A 87 -10.91 2.29 -10.21
C SER A 87 -12.37 1.84 -10.34
N SER A 88 -12.85 1.59 -11.56
CA SER A 88 -14.24 1.16 -11.79
C SER A 88 -14.55 -0.29 -11.41
N GLY A 89 -13.53 -1.13 -11.19
CA GLY A 89 -13.66 -2.57 -11.00
C GLY A 89 -13.63 -3.08 -9.55
N GLY A 90 -13.48 -2.20 -8.56
CA GLY A 90 -13.39 -2.58 -7.14
C GLY A 90 -14.74 -2.67 -6.43
N ASP A 91 -14.82 -3.52 -5.40
CA ASP A 91 -16.00 -3.68 -4.53
C ASP A 91 -16.30 -2.36 -3.79
N ALA A 92 -17.50 -1.81 -4.00
CA ALA A 92 -17.92 -0.55 -3.40
C ALA A 92 -18.03 -0.62 -1.86
N ASP A 93 -18.41 -1.78 -1.31
CA ASP A 93 -18.52 -1.97 0.14
C ASP A 93 -17.14 -2.00 0.77
N GLU A 94 -16.17 -2.66 0.13
CA GLU A 94 -14.79 -2.68 0.58
C GLU A 94 -14.17 -1.27 0.54
N LYS A 95 -14.44 -0.52 -0.52
CA LYS A 95 -13.98 0.87 -0.65
C LYS A 95 -14.50 1.74 0.48
N HIS A 96 -15.80 1.67 0.74
CA HIS A 96 -16.42 2.39 1.84
C HIS A 96 -15.85 1.95 3.19
N PHE A 97 -15.63 0.64 3.39
CA PHE A 97 -15.10 0.08 4.62
C PHE A 97 -13.69 0.59 4.96
N ILE A 98 -12.82 0.77 3.97
CA ILE A 98 -11.48 1.37 4.18
C ILE A 98 -11.60 2.78 4.76
N ILE A 99 -12.50 3.60 4.21
CA ILE A 99 -12.69 4.98 4.66
C ILE A 99 -13.37 5.02 6.05
N GLN A 100 -14.35 4.16 6.30
CA GLN A 100 -15.02 4.08 7.60
C GLN A 100 -14.06 3.74 8.75
N GLY A 101 -13.14 2.80 8.55
CA GLY A 101 -12.20 2.41 9.61
C GLY A 101 -11.25 3.53 10.04
N VAL A 102 -10.97 4.51 9.17
CA VAL A 102 -10.26 5.74 9.55
C VAL A 102 -11.04 6.55 10.57
N GLY A 103 -12.37 6.61 10.42
CA GLY A 103 -13.26 7.24 11.39
C GLY A 103 -13.16 6.56 12.76
N TRP A 104 -13.31 5.22 12.80
CA TRP A 104 -13.20 4.45 14.05
C TRP A 104 -11.84 4.62 14.73
N LEU A 105 -10.76 4.64 13.95
CA LEU A 105 -9.41 4.83 14.46
C LEU A 105 -9.22 6.23 15.07
N ASN A 106 -9.73 7.26 14.40
CA ASN A 106 -9.65 8.63 14.89
C ASN A 106 -10.53 8.86 16.12
N ASP A 107 -11.75 8.32 16.14
CA ASP A 107 -12.64 8.37 17.32
C ASP A 107 -11.97 7.71 18.54
N LEU A 108 -11.38 6.53 18.33
CA LEU A 108 -10.64 5.82 19.38
C LEU A 108 -9.42 6.61 19.86
N SER A 109 -8.69 7.24 18.92
CA SER A 109 -7.53 8.08 19.23
C SER A 109 -7.93 9.31 20.06
N VAL A 110 -8.98 10.01 19.66
CA VAL A 110 -9.50 11.18 20.38
C VAL A 110 -10.01 10.78 21.75
N LYS A 111 -10.74 9.66 21.87
CA LYS A 111 -11.21 9.14 23.14
C LYS A 111 -10.08 8.82 24.13
N LYS A 112 -8.96 8.27 23.65
CA LYS A 112 -7.83 7.85 24.50
C LYS A 112 -6.81 8.96 24.77
N HIS A 113 -6.60 9.84 23.80
CA HIS A 113 -5.44 10.76 23.80
C HIS A 113 -5.81 12.20 23.40
N GLN A 114 -7.09 12.52 23.20
CA GLN A 114 -7.61 13.84 22.81
C GLN A 114 -7.01 14.39 21.50
N LYS A 115 -6.45 13.51 20.68
CA LYS A 115 -5.80 13.83 19.40
C LYS A 115 -6.19 12.78 18.36
N VAL A 116 -6.29 13.19 17.11
CA VAL A 116 -6.49 12.26 15.99
C VAL A 116 -5.24 11.38 15.80
N PHE A 117 -5.40 10.21 15.19
CA PHE A 117 -4.36 9.18 15.11
C PHE A 117 -3.01 9.70 14.62
N ARG A 118 -3.02 10.52 13.56
CA ARG A 118 -1.80 11.08 12.96
C ARG A 118 -1.00 12.01 13.86
N GLN A 119 -1.64 12.58 14.89
CA GLN A 119 -1.00 13.48 15.86
C GLN A 119 -0.43 12.76 17.09
N LEU A 120 -0.61 11.44 17.19
CA LEU A 120 -0.08 10.62 18.26
C LEU A 120 1.42 10.34 18.07
N SER A 121 2.12 10.04 19.17
CA SER A 121 3.47 9.46 19.11
C SER A 121 3.41 8.03 18.57
N THR A 122 4.55 7.49 18.12
CA THR A 122 4.63 6.11 17.61
C THR A 122 4.11 5.07 18.61
N GLU A 123 4.42 5.22 19.90
CA GLU A 123 3.97 4.30 20.95
C GLU A 123 2.45 4.37 21.14
N ASN A 124 1.88 5.57 21.10
CA ASN A 124 0.43 5.75 21.21
C ASN A 124 -0.29 5.27 19.95
N ARG A 125 0.30 5.41 18.76
CA ARG A 125 -0.22 4.83 17.51
C ARG A 125 -0.29 3.31 17.62
N GLU A 126 0.80 2.66 18.05
CA GLU A 126 0.82 1.22 18.28
C GLU A 126 -0.27 0.79 19.28
N SER A 127 -0.39 1.49 20.42
CA SER A 127 -1.42 1.19 21.43
C SER A 127 -2.84 1.28 20.87
N VAL A 128 -3.14 2.30 20.07
CA VAL A 128 -4.44 2.48 19.43
C VAL A 128 -4.68 1.40 18.37
N LEU A 129 -3.69 1.06 17.53
CA LEU A 129 -3.81 0.00 16.53
C LEU A 129 -4.05 -1.37 17.18
N ARG A 130 -3.35 -1.69 18.27
CA ARG A 130 -3.61 -2.91 19.06
C ARG A 130 -5.00 -2.92 19.69
N THR A 131 -5.49 -1.75 20.09
CA THR A 131 -6.84 -1.65 20.65
C THR A 131 -7.91 -1.87 19.58
N ILE A 132 -7.77 -1.27 18.38
CA ILE A 132 -8.75 -1.43 17.30
C ILE A 132 -8.76 -2.87 16.76
N GLU A 133 -7.58 -3.51 16.69
CA GLU A 133 -7.38 -4.92 16.33
C GLU A 133 -8.22 -5.87 17.21
N GLY A 134 -8.46 -5.53 18.48
CA GLY A 134 -9.26 -6.34 19.41
C GLY A 134 -10.75 -6.46 19.04
N SER A 135 -11.25 -5.66 18.09
CA SER A 135 -12.63 -5.75 17.61
C SER A 135 -12.71 -6.50 16.27
N ARG A 136 -13.83 -7.19 16.00
CA ARG A 136 -14.04 -7.90 14.72
C ARG A 136 -13.95 -6.97 13.50
N ALA A 137 -14.51 -5.76 13.61
CA ALA A 137 -14.47 -4.79 12.52
C ALA A 137 -13.06 -4.20 12.34
N GLY A 138 -12.39 -3.85 13.44
CA GLY A 138 -11.06 -3.27 13.41
C GLY A 138 -9.98 -4.26 12.94
N SER A 139 -10.05 -5.53 13.34
CA SER A 139 -9.13 -6.55 12.83
C SER A 139 -9.31 -6.75 11.33
N ARG A 140 -10.55 -6.86 10.84
CA ARG A 140 -10.86 -6.96 9.41
C ARG A 140 -10.35 -5.74 8.64
N TRP A 141 -10.50 -4.54 9.20
CA TRP A 141 -10.02 -3.30 8.58
C TRP A 141 -8.49 -3.24 8.51
N LEU A 142 -7.78 -3.59 9.58
CA LEU A 142 -6.31 -3.65 9.57
C LEU A 142 -5.79 -4.71 8.60
N SER A 143 -6.42 -5.89 8.56
CA SER A 143 -6.08 -6.93 7.58
C SER A 143 -6.24 -6.43 6.16
N LEU A 144 -7.32 -5.71 5.87
CA LEU A 144 -7.55 -5.14 4.54
C LEU A 144 -6.50 -4.07 4.16
N VAL A 145 -6.14 -3.18 5.09
CA VAL A 145 -5.08 -2.19 4.87
C VAL A 145 -3.73 -2.89 4.64
N MET A 146 -3.44 -3.95 5.40
CA MET A 146 -2.24 -4.76 5.23
C MET A 146 -2.22 -5.49 3.88
N THR A 147 -3.34 -6.08 3.45
CA THR A 147 -3.47 -6.71 2.13
C THR A 147 -3.15 -5.70 1.01
N ASN A 148 -3.75 -4.50 1.07
CA ASN A 148 -3.47 -3.45 0.09
C ASN A 148 -1.99 -3.02 0.09
N LEU A 149 -1.32 -3.06 1.24
CA LEU A 149 0.10 -2.76 1.36
C LEU A 149 0.96 -3.82 0.69
N ILE A 150 0.68 -5.10 0.95
CA ILE A 150 1.37 -6.23 0.32
C ILE A 150 1.12 -6.23 -1.20
N GLU A 151 -0.11 -5.95 -1.63
CA GLU A 151 -0.42 -5.79 -3.05
C GLU A 151 0.35 -4.61 -3.66
N ALA A 152 0.43 -3.47 -2.98
CA ALA A 152 1.23 -2.34 -3.45
C ALA A 152 2.72 -2.69 -3.53
N LEU A 153 3.23 -3.56 -2.66
CA LEU A 153 4.62 -4.01 -2.67
C LEU A 153 4.93 -4.94 -3.84
N LEU A 154 3.98 -5.81 -4.20
CA LEU A 154 4.17 -6.91 -5.15
C LEU A 154 3.67 -6.60 -6.57
N SER A 155 2.72 -5.68 -6.71
CA SER A 155 2.09 -5.37 -7.99
C SER A 155 3.03 -4.69 -8.97
N ASP A 156 2.67 -4.73 -10.26
CA ASP A 156 3.36 -3.95 -11.29
C ASP A 156 3.24 -2.44 -11.00
N PRO A 157 4.32 -1.65 -11.20
CA PRO A 157 4.29 -0.20 -11.00
C PRO A 157 3.16 0.51 -11.73
N VAL A 158 2.63 -0.04 -12.83
CA VAL A 158 1.50 0.54 -13.57
C VAL A 158 0.28 0.76 -12.69
N TYR A 159 0.07 -0.07 -11.65
CA TYR A 159 -1.05 0.05 -10.71
C TYR A 159 -0.87 1.18 -9.68
N GLY A 160 0.28 1.85 -9.67
CA GLY A 160 0.59 2.97 -8.78
C GLY A 160 1.39 2.58 -7.54
N GLY A 161 1.45 1.29 -7.19
CA GLY A 161 2.35 0.76 -6.16
C GLY A 161 3.76 0.51 -6.67
N ASN A 162 4.57 -0.16 -5.85
CA ASN A 162 5.88 -0.71 -6.16
C ASN A 162 6.75 0.21 -7.02
N GLN A 163 6.80 1.49 -6.68
CA GLN A 163 7.43 2.49 -7.53
C GLN A 163 8.87 2.09 -7.89
N GLN A 164 9.24 2.23 -9.17
CA GLN A 164 10.56 1.85 -9.69
C GLN A 164 10.96 0.39 -9.40
N GLY A 165 9.97 -0.47 -9.13
CA GLY A 165 10.17 -1.86 -8.71
C GLY A 165 10.89 -1.98 -7.37
N LYS A 166 10.79 -1.00 -6.46
CA LYS A 166 11.49 -1.02 -5.16
C LYS A 166 11.14 -2.27 -4.33
N GLY A 167 9.87 -2.64 -4.27
CA GLY A 167 9.42 -3.87 -3.63
C GLY A 167 9.99 -5.11 -4.30
N TRP A 168 10.02 -5.15 -5.63
CA TRP A 168 10.63 -6.26 -6.36
C TRP A 168 12.13 -6.37 -6.13
N LYS A 169 12.85 -5.24 -6.15
CA LYS A 169 14.30 -5.19 -5.86
C LYS A 169 14.58 -5.70 -4.45
N TRP A 170 13.81 -5.23 -3.47
CA TRP A 170 13.96 -5.66 -2.09
C TRP A 170 13.68 -7.15 -1.90
N LEU A 171 12.62 -7.66 -2.55
CA LEU A 171 12.26 -9.08 -2.46
C LEU A 171 13.08 -9.98 -3.38
N GLU A 172 13.94 -9.42 -4.24
CA GLU A 172 14.57 -10.11 -5.37
C GLU A 172 13.54 -10.81 -6.28
N HIS A 173 12.33 -10.27 -6.33
CA HIS A 173 11.23 -10.80 -7.12
C HIS A 173 11.44 -10.49 -8.61
N LYS A 174 11.14 -11.48 -9.45
CA LYS A 174 11.11 -11.31 -10.90
C LYS A 174 9.67 -11.34 -11.40
N PRO A 175 9.16 -10.22 -11.93
CA PRO A 175 7.83 -10.21 -12.50
C PRO A 175 7.78 -11.00 -13.80
N GLY A 176 6.57 -11.41 -14.19
CA GLY A 176 6.30 -11.94 -15.53
C GLY A 176 6.40 -10.85 -16.60
N PHE A 177 6.78 -11.25 -17.83
CA PHE A 177 6.84 -10.38 -18.99
C PHE A 177 5.95 -10.91 -20.14
N PRO A 178 5.33 -10.03 -20.96
CA PRO A 178 5.36 -8.57 -20.83
C PRO A 178 4.50 -8.09 -19.66
N THR A 179 4.94 -7.01 -19.00
CA THR A 179 4.12 -6.34 -17.99
C THR A 179 2.98 -5.56 -18.64
N PRO A 180 1.86 -5.34 -17.93
CA PRO A 180 0.72 -4.58 -18.45
C PRO A 180 1.11 -3.15 -18.86
N THR A 181 0.42 -2.63 -19.86
CA THR A 181 0.39 -1.19 -20.21
C THR A 181 -0.80 -0.53 -19.51
N VAL A 182 -0.84 0.80 -19.49
CA VAL A 182 -1.90 1.59 -18.81
C VAL A 182 -3.30 1.20 -19.31
N ASP A 183 -3.44 0.87 -20.59
CA ASP A 183 -4.68 0.43 -21.25
C ASP A 183 -5.01 -1.06 -21.07
N LYS A 184 -4.15 -1.82 -20.39
CA LYS A 184 -4.26 -3.28 -20.19
C LYS A 184 -4.21 -3.69 -18.72
N VAL A 185 -4.51 -2.77 -17.82
CA VAL A 185 -4.72 -3.09 -16.40
C VAL A 185 -6.08 -3.77 -16.19
N TYR A 186 -6.21 -4.63 -15.18
CA TYR A 186 -7.35 -5.54 -15.08
C TYR A 186 -8.72 -4.84 -15.05
N PHE A 187 -8.85 -3.67 -14.43
CA PHE A 187 -10.11 -2.91 -14.35
C PHE A 187 -10.43 -2.10 -15.63
N GLU A 188 -9.51 -2.07 -16.60
CA GLU A 188 -9.75 -1.54 -17.95
C GLU A 188 -10.06 -2.66 -18.96
N LEU A 189 -9.85 -3.92 -18.59
CA LEU A 189 -10.20 -5.07 -19.43
C LEU A 189 -11.72 -5.14 -19.62
N GLY A 190 -12.18 -5.27 -20.86
CA GLY A 190 -13.60 -5.34 -21.20
C GLY A 190 -14.23 -4.03 -21.69
N LYS A 191 -13.54 -2.89 -21.56
CA LYS A 191 -13.90 -1.68 -22.30
C LYS A 191 -13.48 -1.90 -23.76
N VAL A 192 -14.43 -2.24 -24.63
CA VAL A 192 -14.16 -2.51 -26.06
C VAL A 192 -13.45 -1.29 -26.66
N SER A 193 -12.19 -1.46 -27.06
CA SER A 193 -11.48 -0.48 -27.89
C SER A 193 -12.19 -0.45 -29.25
N ARG A 194 -13.13 0.49 -29.41
CA ARG A 194 -13.73 0.77 -30.71
C ARG A 194 -12.64 1.43 -31.56
N ARG A 195 -11.83 0.61 -32.24
CA ARG A 195 -10.89 1.10 -33.25
C ARG A 195 -11.72 1.76 -34.33
N GLU A 196 -11.59 3.08 -34.48
CA GLU A 196 -12.11 3.78 -35.65
C GLU A 196 -11.33 3.29 -36.87
N THR A 197 -11.88 2.32 -37.59
CA THR A 197 -11.47 2.04 -38.96
C THR A 197 -11.83 3.26 -39.79
N LYS A 198 -10.85 4.11 -40.10
CA LYS A 198 -10.98 5.10 -41.17
C LYS A 198 -11.19 4.32 -42.47
N ALA A 199 -12.34 4.52 -43.09
CA ALA A 199 -12.66 4.08 -44.45
C ALA A 199 -11.94 4.95 -45.48
#